data_AF-A0A7W1MXP5-F1
#
_entry.id   AF-A0A7W1MXP5-F1
#
_cell.length_a   1.000
_cell.length_b   1.000
_cell.length_c   1.000
_cell.angle_alpha   90.00
_cell.angle_beta   90.00
_cell.angle_gamma   90.00
#
_symmetry.space_group_name_H-M   'P 1'
#
loop_
_entity.id
_entity.type
_entity.pdbx_description
1 polymer ?
#
loop_
_entity_poly.entity_id
_entity_poly.type
_entity_poly.pdbx_seq_one_letter_code
_entity_poly.pdbx_strand_id
1 'polypeptide(L)' 'MLRRDGYACVRCRCRDGLEAHHVRLRARGGRDEPGNLETLCGPCHRGVHRAGSSGSGR' A
#
# COMPACT_ATOMS: atom_id res chain seq x y z
N MET A 1 -6.05 9.35 2.62
CA MET A 1 -5.35 8.47 1.67
C MET A 1 -5.94 8.55 0.27
N LEU A 2 -7.06 7.86 -0.02
CA LEU A 2 -7.59 7.69 -1.38
C LEU A 2 -7.93 8.99 -2.12
N ARG A 3 -8.33 10.05 -1.41
CA ARG A 3 -8.63 11.36 -2.03
C ARG A 3 -7.40 12.06 -2.64
N ARG A 4 -6.18 11.74 -2.20
CA ARG A 4 -4.94 12.36 -2.71
C ARG A 4 -4.36 11.63 -3.93
N ASP A 5 -4.52 10.31 -4.00
CA ASP A 5 -4.01 9.50 -5.12
C ASP A 5 -4.97 9.46 -6.33
N GLY A 6 -6.03 10.28 -6.32
CA GLY A 6 -7.06 10.29 -7.36
C GLY A 6 -7.85 8.98 -7.43
N TYR A 7 -7.98 8.27 -6.30
CA TYR A 7 -8.59 6.94 -6.24
C TYR A 7 -7.99 5.97 -7.27
N ALA A 8 -6.66 5.96 -7.37
CA ALA A 8 -5.94 5.09 -8.29
C ALA A 8 -4.68 4.52 -7.64
N CYS A 9 -4.30 3.32 -8.05
CA CYS A 9 -3.05 2.68 -7.70
C CYS A 9 -1.88 3.55 -8.15
N VAL A 10 -0.94 3.86 -7.26
CA VAL A 10 0.20 4.72 -7.60
C VAL A 10 1.19 4.05 -8.55
N ARG A 11 1.21 2.71 -8.62
CA ARG A 11 2.06 1.93 -9.55
C ARG A 11 1.48 1.76 -10.95
N CYS A 12 0.22 1.34 -11.05
CA CYS A 12 -0.39 0.96 -12.33
C CYS A 12 -1.61 1.79 -12.72
N ARG A 13 -2.03 2.73 -11.86
CA ARG A 13 -3.20 3.61 -12.06
C ARG A 13 -4.57 2.91 -12.13
N CYS A 14 -4.64 1.60 -11.83
CA CYS A 14 -5.92 0.90 -11.67
C CYS A 14 -6.75 1.57 -10.56
N ARG A 15 -8.07 1.63 -10.72
CA ARG A 15 -9.00 2.23 -9.75
C ARG A 15 -9.81 1.20 -8.95
N ASP A 16 -9.62 -0.08 -9.28
CA ASP A 16 -10.37 -1.19 -8.73
C ASP A 16 -9.52 -1.98 -7.72
N GLY A 17 -10.18 -2.48 -6.66
CA GLY A 17 -9.53 -3.25 -5.60
C GLY A 17 -8.36 -2.52 -4.92
N LEU A 18 -8.55 -1.26 -4.55
CA LEU A 18 -7.53 -0.41 -3.92
C LEU A 18 -7.40 -0.69 -2.42
N GLU A 19 -6.17 -0.83 -1.97
CA GLU A 19 -5.78 -1.08 -0.59
C GLU A 19 -4.71 -0.06 -0.16
N ALA A 20 -4.70 0.31 1.11
CA ALA A 20 -3.66 1.16 1.68
C ALA A 20 -2.49 0.28 2.15
N HIS A 21 -1.32 0.48 1.56
CA HIS A 21 -0.10 -0.26 1.90
C HIS A 21 0.84 0.60 2.74
N HIS A 22 1.22 0.15 3.94
CA HIS A 22 2.24 0.82 4.75
C HIS A 22 3.63 0.59 4.16
N VAL A 23 4.28 1.66 3.69
CA VAL A 23 5.66 1.61 3.16
C VAL A 23 6.64 1.25 4.26
N ARG A 24 6.47 1.84 5.45
CA ARG A 24 7.12 1.39 6.67
C ARG A 24 6.11 0.67 7.55
N LEU A 25 6.43 -0.58 7.85
CA LEU A 25 5.68 -1.41 8.80
C LEU A 25 5.55 -0.70 10.15
N ARG A 26 4.38 -0.83 10.76
CA ARG A 26 4.12 -0.35 12.13
C ARG A 26 5.14 -0.87 13.14
N ALA A 27 5.56 -2.13 13.01
CA ALA A 27 6.56 -2.76 13.86
C ALA A 27 7.95 -2.09 13.79
N ARG A 28 8.26 -1.36 12.72
CA ARG A 28 9.52 -0.60 12.56
C ARG A 28 9.34 0.91 12.81
N GLY A 29 8.28 1.30 13.51
CA GLY A 29 7.97 2.70 13.82
C GLY A 29 7.25 3.45 12.69
N GLY A 30 6.72 2.74 11.68
CA GLY A 30 5.89 3.35 10.63
C GLY A 30 4.51 3.71 11.18
N ARG A 31 4.25 4.99 11.42
CA ARG A 31 2.93 5.48 11.82
C ARG A 31 1.95 5.46 10.64
N ASP A 32 0.66 5.51 10.94
CA ASP A 32 -0.44 5.70 9.98
C ASP A 32 -0.52 7.12 9.43
N GLU A 33 0.63 7.67 9.07
CA GLU A 33 0.73 8.99 8.48
C GLU A 33 0.51 8.87 6.97
N PRO A 34 -0.19 9.84 6.34
CA PRO A 34 -0.47 9.78 4.92
C PRO A 34 0.77 9.83 4.02
N GLY A 35 1.95 10.17 4.54
CA GLY A 35 3.22 10.01 3.82
C GLY A 35 3.81 8.60 3.88
N ASN A 36 3.27 7.73 4.73
CA ASN A 36 3.74 6.36 4.96
C ASN A 36 2.75 5.29 4.48
N LEU A 37 1.61 5.68 3.90
CA LEU A 37 0.80 4.73 3.14
C LEU A 37 0.82 5.07 1.64
N GLU A 38 0.72 4.04 0.81
CA GLU A 38 0.54 4.16 -0.64
C GLU A 38 -0.76 3.47 -1.02
N THR A 39 -1.53 4.07 -1.93
CA THR A 39 -2.71 3.41 -2.50
C THR A 39 -2.25 2.44 -3.59
N LEU A 40 -2.39 1.14 -3.36
CA LEU A 40 -2.02 0.08 -4.31
C LEU A 40 -3.23 -0.80 -4.62
N CYS A 41 -3.35 -1.28 -5.86
CA CYS A 41 -4.32 -2.33 -6.16
C CYS A 41 -3.82 -3.70 -5.69
N GLY A 42 -4.72 -4.63 -5.39
CA GLY A 42 -4.40 -6.00 -4.95
C GLY A 42 -3.21 -6.69 -5.65
N PRO A 43 -3.08 -6.71 -6.98
CA PRO A 43 -1.92 -7.33 -7.64
C PRO A 43 -0.61 -6.57 -7.39
N CYS A 44 -0.63 -5.23 -7.37
CA CYS A 44 0.54 -4.43 -7.03
C CYS A 44 0.92 -4.60 -5.55
N HIS A 45 -0.08 -4.64 -4.67
CA HIS A 45 0.08 -4.83 -3.24
C HIS A 45 0.72 -6.20 -2.94
N ARG A 46 0.21 -7.28 -3.54
CA ARG A 46 0.83 -8.62 -3.47
C ARG A 46 2.25 -8.65 -4.04
N GLY A 47 2.49 -7.92 -5.12
CA GLY A 47 3.82 -7.80 -5.72
C GLY A 47 4.85 -7.18 -4.77
N VAL A 48 4.45 -6.19 -3.95
CA VAL A 48 5.33 -5.61 -2.92
C VAL A 48 5.66 -6.64 -1.84
N HIS A 49 4.65 -7.33 -1.30
CA HIS A 49 4.84 -8.38 -0.28
C HIS A 49 5.72 -9.55 -0.77
N ARG A 50 5.65 -9.87 -2.06
CA ARG A 50 6.49 -10.92 -2.67
C ARG A 50 7.93 -10.46 -2.91
N ALA A 51 8.16 -9.18 -3.18
CA ALA A 51 9.49 -8.63 -3.47
C ALA A 51 10.26 -8.20 -2.21
N GLY A 52 9.56 -7.90 -1.12
CA GLY A 52 10.16 -7.54 0.16
C GLY A 52 9.45 -8.28 1.28
N SER A 53 10.06 -9.36 1.77
CA SER A 53 9.58 -10.11 2.93
C SER A 53 9.28 -9.19 4.12
N SER A 54 8.02 -9.05 4.50
CA SER A 54 7.50 -9.13 5.89
C SER A 54 6.08 -8.58 5.99
N GLY A 55 5.13 -9.41 6.45
CA GLY A 55 3.82 -8.94 6.90
C GLY A 55 2.64 -9.81 6.46
N SER A 56 2.68 -11.08 6.84
CA SER A 56 1.54 -12.00 6.81
C SER A 56 0.27 -11.36 7.37
N GLY A 57 -0.74 -11.18 6.51
CA GLY A 57 -2.12 -11.11 6.95
C GLY A 57 -2.57 -12.50 7.40
N ARG A 58 -2.85 -12.62 8.70
CA ARG A 58 -3.94 -13.42 9.27
C ARG A 58 -4.48 -12.65 10.46
#